data_AF-A0AAQ3Y756-F1
#
_entry.id   AF-A0AAQ3Y756-F1
#
_cell.length_a   1.000
_cell.length_b   1.000
_cell.length_c   1.000
_cell.angle_alpha   90.00
_cell.angle_beta   90.00
_cell.angle_gamma   90.00
#
_symmetry.space_group_name_H-M   'P 1'
#
loop_
_entity.id
_entity.type
_entity.pdbx_description
1 polymer ?
#
loop_
_entity_poly.entity_id
_entity_poly.type
_entity_poly.pdbx_seq_one_letter_code
_entity_poly.pdbx_strand_id
1 'polypeptide(L)' 'MRVYLWLYILGACGTISLGMFLFSLNRDSILLKKLKLKKTKILVNWLLLAVSIICFLLMIYAFIYIQKQINIFNQS' A
#
# COMPACT_ATOMS: atom_id res chain seq x y z
N MET A 1 -16.99 19.04 -2.67
CA MET A 1 -16.16 18.69 -3.85
C MET A 1 -14.65 18.73 -3.59
N ARG A 2 -14.08 19.76 -2.95
CA ARG A 2 -12.63 19.83 -2.61
C ARG A 2 -12.11 18.70 -1.70
N VAL A 3 -12.99 18.07 -0.94
CA VAL A 3 -12.64 17.03 0.05
C VAL A 3 -12.12 15.73 -0.61
N TYR A 4 -12.50 15.45 -1.86
CA TYR A 4 -12.09 14.22 -2.57
C TYR A 4 -10.70 14.30 -3.23
N LEU A 5 -10.12 15.51 -3.35
CA LEU A 5 -8.84 15.71 -4.01
C LEU A 5 -7.70 15.05 -3.22
N TRP A 6 -7.79 15.09 -1.90
CA TRP A 6 -6.87 14.39 -1.00
C TRP A 6 -6.95 12.87 -1.10
N LEU A 7 -8.16 12.32 -1.28
CA LEU A 7 -8.36 10.89 -1.53
C LEU A 7 -7.67 10.45 -2.83
N TYR A 8 -7.71 11.29 -3.85
CA TYR A 8 -7.02 11.03 -5.11
C TYR A 8 -5.49 11.06 -4.96
N ILE A 9 -4.96 12.01 -4.18
CA ILE A 9 -3.52 12.11 -3.89
C ILE A 9 -3.04 10.91 -3.05
N LEU A 10 -3.80 10.51 -2.03
CA LEU A 10 -3.51 9.34 -1.20
C LEU A 10 -3.56 8.05 -2.01
N GLY A 11 -4.57 7.90 -2.87
CA GLY A 11 -4.68 6.77 -3.79
C GLY A 11 -3.50 6.72 -4.77
N ALA A 12 -3.13 7.85 -5.36
CA ALA A 12 -1.99 7.96 -6.28
C ALA A 12 -0.65 7.65 -5.57
N CYS A 13 -0.45 8.15 -4.36
CA CYS A 13 0.77 7.87 -3.59
C CYS A 13 0.84 6.38 -3.21
N GLY A 14 -0.29 5.79 -2.84
CA GLY A 14 -0.41 4.35 -2.57
C GLY A 14 -0.09 3.49 -3.79
N THR A 15 -0.65 3.79 -4.96
CA THR A 15 -0.39 3.01 -6.18
C THR A 15 1.06 3.14 -6.66
N ILE A 16 1.67 4.33 -6.55
CA ILE A 16 3.09 4.54 -6.87
C ILE A 16 3.99 3.75 -5.93
N SER A 17 3.71 3.78 -4.62
CA SER A 17 4.47 3.02 -3.62
C SER A 17 4.38 1.51 -3.88
N LEU A 18 3.18 1.00 -4.21
CA LEU A 18 2.95 -0.39 -4.55
C LEU A 18 3.69 -0.80 -5.83
N GLY A 19 3.69 0.07 -6.84
CA GLY A 19 4.43 -0.14 -8.09
C GLY A 19 5.94 -0.21 -7.87
N MET A 20 6.51 0.69 -7.07
CA MET A 20 7.92 0.65 -6.70
C MET A 20 8.28 -0.62 -5.93
N PHE A 21 7.39 -1.07 -5.03
CA PHE A 21 7.62 -2.29 -4.24
C PHE A 21 7.59 -3.55 -5.11
N LEU A 22 6.65 -3.65 -6.05
CA LEU A 22 6.59 -4.73 -7.04
C LEU A 22 7.84 -4.73 -7.95
N PHE A 23 8.30 -3.56 -8.38
CA PHE A 23 9.53 -3.44 -9.16
C PHE A 23 10.75 -3.92 -8.36
N SER A 24 10.87 -3.55 -7.09
CA SER A 24 11.94 -4.02 -6.20
C SER A 24 11.90 -5.54 -6.04
N LEU A 25 10.72 -6.12 -5.80
CA LEU A 25 10.55 -7.57 -5.67
C LEU A 25 10.91 -8.33 -6.94
N ASN A 26 10.55 -7.79 -8.10
CA ASN A 26 10.86 -8.42 -9.39
C ASN A 26 12.37 -8.41 -9.62
N ARG A 27 13.04 -7.29 -9.32
CA ARG A 27 14.49 -7.16 -9.41
C ARG A 27 15.22 -8.10 -8.44
N ASP A 28 14.76 -8.19 -7.20
CA ASP A 28 15.31 -9.10 -6.19
C ASP A 28 15.11 -10.57 -6.59
N SER A 29 13.95 -10.94 -7.14
CA SER A 29 13.67 -12.29 -7.65
C SER A 29 14.59 -12.67 -8.81
N ILE A 30 14.84 -11.75 -9.74
CA ILE A 30 15.76 -11.94 -10.87
C ILE A 30 17.21 -12.09 -10.36
N LEU A 31 17.65 -11.26 -9.40
CA LEU A 31 18.98 -11.38 -8.79
C LEU A 31 19.15 -12.70 -8.05
N LEU A 32 18.13 -13.15 -7.30
CA LEU A 32 18.18 -14.41 -6.55
C LEU A 32 18.23 -15.63 -7.48
N LYS A 33 17.52 -15.59 -8.61
CA LYS A 33 17.63 -16.61 -9.67
C LYS A 33 19.05 -16.69 -10.23
N LYS A 34 19.73 -15.55 -10.37
CA LYS A 34 21.12 -15.49 -10.86
C LYS A 34 22.15 -15.93 -9.81
N LEU A 35 21.92 -15.65 -8.51
CA LEU A 35 22.89 -15.93 -7.44
C LEU A 35 22.67 -17.25 -6.67
N LYS A 36 21.65 -18.07 -6.97
CA LYS A 36 21.33 -19.34 -6.25
C LYS A 36 21.25 -19.19 -4.72
N LEU A 37 20.85 -18.01 -4.23
CA LEU A 37 20.79 -17.71 -2.80
C LEU A 37 19.60 -18.40 -2.10
N LYS A 38 19.72 -18.62 -0.78
CA LYS A 38 18.68 -19.26 0.05
C LYS A 38 17.35 -18.51 -0.07
N LYS A 39 16.28 -19.25 -0.40
CA LYS A 39 14.92 -18.75 -0.67
C LYS A 39 14.23 -18.07 0.52
N THR A 40 14.80 -18.15 1.73
CA THR A 40 14.23 -17.60 2.96
C THR A 40 14.01 -16.09 2.90
N LYS A 41 14.89 -15.34 2.23
CA LYS A 41 14.75 -13.88 2.09
C LYS A 41 13.59 -13.46 1.19
N ILE A 42 13.22 -14.29 0.21
CA ILE A 42 12.08 -14.02 -0.70
C ILE A 42 10.76 -14.09 0.06
N LEU A 43 10.62 -15.07 0.96
CA LEU A 43 9.37 -15.29 1.69
C LEU A 43 9.08 -14.13 2.64
N VAL A 44 10.12 -13.58 3.29
CA VAL A 44 10.02 -12.37 4.13
C VAL A 44 9.60 -11.16 3.29
N ASN A 45 10.18 -10.97 2.10
CA ASN A 45 9.85 -9.87 1.20
C ASN A 45 8.39 -9.97 0.68
N TRP A 46 7.89 -11.18 0.43
CA TRP A 46 6.49 -11.43 0.08
C TRP A 46 5.53 -11.17 1.25
N LEU A 47 5.89 -11.57 2.47
CA LEU A 47 5.14 -11.25 3.67
C LEU A 47 5.11 -9.73 3.93
N LEU A 48 6.23 -9.04 3.74
CA LEU A 48 6.28 -7.58 3.84
C LEU A 48 5.36 -6.90 2.82
N LEU A 49 5.27 -7.44 1.59
CA LEU A 49 4.31 -6.95 0.59
C LEU A 49 2.86 -7.18 1.03
N ALA A 50 2.53 -8.35 1.56
CA ALA A 50 1.18 -8.62 2.05
C ALA A 50 0.80 -7.68 3.20
N VAL A 51 1.71 -7.45 4.14
CA VAL A 51 1.52 -6.54 5.27
C VAL A 51 1.39 -5.10 4.80
N SER A 52 2.19 -4.64 3.82
CA SER A 52 2.10 -3.28 3.31
C SER A 52 0.76 -3.02 2.61
N ILE A 53 0.27 -3.98 1.81
CA ILE A 53 -1.05 -3.90 1.18
C ILE A 53 -2.16 -3.78 2.24
N ILE A 54 -2.13 -4.64 3.27
CA ILE A 54 -3.12 -4.60 4.36
C ILE A 54 -3.08 -3.24 5.07
N CYS A 55 -1.88 -2.70 5.31
CA CYS A 55 -1.71 -1.40 5.94
C CYS A 55 -2.30 -0.26 5.09
N PHE A 56 -2.10 -0.28 3.78
CA PHE A 56 -2.73 0.68 2.86
C PHE A 56 -4.26 0.57 2.86
N LEU A 57 -4.82 -0.65 2.84
CA LEU A 57 -6.27 -0.84 2.91
C LEU A 57 -6.84 -0.30 4.22
N LEU A 58 -6.19 -0.58 5.36
CA LEU A 58 -6.58 -0.06 6.66
C LEU A 58 -6.52 1.46 6.72
N MET A 59 -5.50 2.07 6.12
CA MET A 59 -5.36 3.53 6.06
C MET A 59 -6.52 4.16 5.26
N ILE A 60 -6.86 3.59 4.11
CA ILE A 60 -8.00 4.04 3.29
C ILE A 60 -9.31 3.88 4.08
N TYR A 61 -9.50 2.74 4.74
CA TYR A 61 -10.70 2.45 5.53
C TYR A 61 -10.87 3.45 6.69
N ALA A 62 -9.80 3.68 7.47
CA ALA A 62 -9.81 4.63 8.56
C ALA A 62 -10.17 6.04 8.06
N PHE A 63 -9.63 6.44 6.90
CA PHE A 63 -9.93 7.75 6.33
C PHE A 63 -11.39 7.90 5.88
N ILE A 64 -11.96 6.86 5.23
CA ILE A 64 -13.39 6.83 4.89
C ILE A 64 -14.25 6.92 6.15
N TYR A 65 -13.86 6.20 7.20
CA TYR A 65 -14.58 6.21 8.47
C TYR A 65 -14.56 7.60 9.12
N ILE A 66 -13.40 8.27 9.15
CA ILE A 66 -13.25 9.64 9.65
C ILE A 66 -14.11 10.62 8.83
N GLN A 67 -14.07 10.53 7.50
CA GLN A 67 -14.91 11.33 6.60
C GLN A 67 -16.40 11.15 6.91
N LYS A 68 -16.83 9.90 7.10
CA LYS A 68 -18.22 9.57 7.44
C LYS A 68 -18.61 10.20 8.78
N GLN A 69 -17.75 10.10 9.79
CA GLN A 69 -17.97 10.70 11.11
C GLN A 69 -18.09 12.23 11.04
N ILE A 70 -17.19 12.90 10.33
CA ILE A 70 -17.24 14.37 10.15
C ILE A 70 -18.53 14.79 9.46
N ASN A 71 -18.96 14.04 8.43
CA ASN A 71 -20.18 14.38 7.69
C ASN A 71 -21.45 14.21 8.53
N ILE A 72 -21.49 13.18 9.40
CA ILE A 72 -22.58 13.00 10.37
C ILE A 72 -22.58 14.15 11.38
N PHE A 73 -21.41 14.56 11.88
CA PHE A 73 -21.28 15.64 12.85
C PHE A 73 -21.66 17.02 12.29
N ASN A 74 -21.45 17.24 10.99
CA ASN A 74 -21.82 18.48 10.32
C ASN A 74 -23.31 18.56 9.91
N GLN A 75 -24.07 17.46 10.08
CA GLN A 75 -25.50 17.38 9.80
C GLN A 75 -26.38 17.48 11.06
N SER A 76 -25.79 17.52 12.27
CA SER A 76 -26.50 17.84 13.53
C SER A 76 -26.29 19.30 13.92
#